data_AF-A0A7Z1S9P7-F1
#
_entry.id   AF-A0A7Z1S9P7-F1
#
_cell.length_a   1.000
_cell.length_b   1.000
_cell.length_c   1.000
_cell.angle_alpha   90.00
_cell.angle_beta   90.00
_cell.angle_gamma   90.00
#
_symmetry.space_group_name_H-M   'P 1'
#
loop_
_entity.id
_entity.type
_entity.pdbx_description
1 polymer ?
#
loop_
_entity_poly.entity_id
_entity_poly.type
_entity_poly.pdbx_seq_one_letter_code
_entity_poly.pdbx_strand_id
1 'polypeptide(L)'
;VDEINLLNIPSPHMTISNVVRLRDEIITYSKENIYDGFVITHGTDTLEETAFLIDLLIDIQEPIVITGAMRSSNEIGSDGLYNFISAIRVASSSEANHKGVMVVFNDEIHTARNVTKTHTSNINTFQSPNQGPLGVLTKNRVQFYHHPYRQTTYQYIDVNLRVPLVKAYMGMEDDVLSFYSQQHVDGIVIEALGQGNLPKSCLNGLQQCLKKNIPLVLVSR
;
A
#
# COMPACT_ATOMS: atom_id res chain seq x y z
N VAL A 1 -4.55 -24.38 -6.49
CA VAL A 1 -4.94 -23.01 -6.11
C VAL A 1 -6.17 -23.17 -5.25
N ASP A 2 -6.06 -22.85 -3.98
CA ASP A 2 -7.19 -22.85 -3.06
C ASP A 2 -7.71 -21.41 -2.96
N GLU A 3 -9.03 -21.24 -2.98
CA GLU A 3 -9.68 -19.93 -2.98
C GLU A 3 -10.35 -19.67 -1.64
N ILE A 4 -10.09 -18.49 -1.06
CA ILE A 4 -10.69 -18.04 0.20
C ILE A 4 -11.31 -16.66 -0.01
N ASN A 5 -12.61 -16.56 0.28
CA ASN A 5 -13.34 -15.29 0.21
C ASN A 5 -13.40 -14.63 1.59
N LEU A 6 -12.35 -13.89 1.96
CA LEU A 6 -12.23 -13.29 3.30
C LEU A 6 -13.10 -12.05 3.49
N LEU A 7 -13.04 -11.13 2.51
CA LEU A 7 -13.73 -9.84 2.49
C LEU A 7 -14.35 -9.62 1.10
N ASN A 8 -15.53 -9.01 1.04
CA ASN A 8 -16.17 -8.61 -0.21
C ASN A 8 -16.61 -7.14 -0.11
N ILE A 9 -15.63 -6.24 -0.20
CA ILE A 9 -15.82 -4.79 -0.11
C ILE A 9 -14.94 -4.09 -1.15
N PRO A 10 -15.35 -2.91 -1.64
CA PRO A 10 -14.51 -2.11 -2.53
C PRO A 10 -13.34 -1.48 -1.74
N SER A 11 -12.22 -1.22 -2.42
CA SER A 11 -11.01 -0.68 -1.79
C SER A 11 -11.20 0.62 -0.99
N PRO A 12 -12.08 1.57 -1.37
CA PRO A 12 -12.34 2.75 -0.54
C PRO A 12 -12.98 2.45 0.81
N HIS A 13 -13.52 1.25 1.02
CA HIS A 13 -14.11 0.81 2.30
C HIS A 13 -13.12 -0.03 3.13
N MET A 14 -11.89 -0.21 2.66
CA MET A 14 -10.85 -0.86 3.44
C MET A 14 -10.52 -0.05 4.69
N THR A 15 -10.14 -0.77 5.75
CA THR A 15 -9.76 -0.20 7.04
C THR A 15 -8.52 -0.93 7.54
N ILE A 16 -7.78 -0.34 8.48
CA ILE A 16 -6.63 -1.00 9.11
C ILE A 16 -7.05 -2.35 9.72
N SER A 17 -8.21 -2.43 10.37
CA SER A 17 -8.75 -3.68 10.93
C SER A 17 -8.98 -4.76 9.86
N ASN A 18 -9.44 -4.38 8.67
CA ASN A 18 -9.59 -5.32 7.55
C ASN A 18 -8.22 -5.86 7.09
N VAL A 19 -7.20 -5.00 7.02
CA VAL A 19 -5.83 -5.41 6.65
C VAL A 19 -5.22 -6.31 7.73
N VAL A 20 -5.45 -6.02 9.02
CA VAL A 20 -5.02 -6.89 10.13
C VAL A 20 -5.64 -8.27 10.02
N ARG A 21 -6.94 -8.36 9.74
CA ARG A 21 -7.63 -9.64 9.54
C ARG A 21 -7.08 -10.41 8.34
N LEU A 22 -6.78 -9.72 7.22
CA LEU A 22 -6.12 -10.32 6.05
C LEU A 22 -4.73 -10.87 6.42
N ARG A 23 -3.96 -10.10 7.19
CA ARG A 23 -2.65 -10.52 7.67
C ARG A 23 -2.72 -11.77 8.55
N ASP A 24 -3.67 -11.83 9.48
CA ASP A 24 -3.84 -12.98 10.38
C ASP A 24 -4.22 -14.25 9.62
N GLU A 25 -5.04 -14.11 8.57
CA GLU A 25 -5.41 -15.21 7.67
C GLU A 25 -4.18 -15.74 6.91
N ILE A 26 -3.37 -14.86 6.30
CA ILE A 26 -2.13 -15.24 5.60
C ILE A 26 -1.17 -15.98 6.54
N ILE A 27 -0.96 -15.47 7.75
CA ILE A 27 -0.09 -16.11 8.75
C ILE A 27 -0.63 -17.49 9.13
N THR A 28 -1.96 -17.66 9.21
CA THR A 28 -2.57 -18.95 9.53
C THR A 28 -2.27 -20.00 8.47
N TYR A 29 -2.47 -19.68 7.19
CA TYR A 29 -2.17 -20.61 6.09
C TYR A 29 -0.68 -20.82 5.85
N SER A 30 0.17 -19.81 6.07
CA SER A 30 1.63 -19.96 5.96
C SER A 30 2.16 -21.02 6.95
N LYS A 31 1.60 -21.10 8.16
CA LYS A 31 1.98 -22.13 9.15
C LYS A 31 1.72 -23.57 8.70
N GLU A 32 0.80 -23.78 7.77
CA GLU A 32 0.54 -25.11 7.21
C GLU A 32 1.70 -25.60 6.33
N ASN A 33 2.53 -24.70 5.80
CA ASN A 33 3.72 -25.00 4.97
C ASN A 33 3.40 -25.85 3.72
N ILE A 34 2.20 -25.67 3.14
CA ILE A 34 1.77 -26.36 1.90
C ILE A 34 1.56 -25.43 0.71
N TYR A 35 1.67 -24.11 0.93
CA TYR A 35 1.42 -23.10 -0.10
C TYR A 35 2.74 -22.51 -0.60
N ASP A 36 2.89 -22.42 -1.92
CA ASP A 36 4.07 -21.78 -2.54
C ASP A 36 4.06 -20.25 -2.43
N GLY A 37 2.88 -19.65 -2.20
CA GLY A 37 2.69 -18.20 -2.16
C GLY A 37 1.22 -17.80 -2.07
N PHE A 38 0.96 -16.51 -1.84
CA PHE A 38 -0.37 -15.94 -1.65
C PHE A 38 -0.68 -14.91 -2.72
N VAL A 39 -1.88 -14.97 -3.31
CA VAL A 39 -2.39 -13.95 -4.23
C VAL A 39 -3.63 -13.30 -3.63
N ILE A 40 -3.60 -11.97 -3.49
CA ILE A 40 -4.72 -11.16 -3.00
C ILE A 40 -5.28 -10.35 -4.16
N THR A 41 -6.55 -10.56 -4.47
CA THR A 41 -7.31 -9.69 -5.38
C THR A 41 -7.88 -8.51 -4.59
N HIS A 42 -7.63 -7.29 -5.06
CA HIS A 42 -7.97 -6.06 -4.34
C HIS A 42 -8.40 -4.96 -5.31
N GLY A 43 -9.29 -4.06 -4.86
CA GLY A 43 -9.63 -2.84 -5.60
C GLY A 43 -8.44 -1.89 -5.68
N THR A 44 -8.31 -1.10 -6.74
CA THR A 44 -7.05 -0.39 -7.01
C THR A 44 -6.84 0.88 -6.19
N ASP A 45 -7.87 1.42 -5.54
CA ASP A 45 -7.78 2.78 -4.96
C ASP A 45 -6.92 2.87 -3.70
N THR A 46 -6.90 1.82 -2.87
CA THR A 46 -6.11 1.75 -1.63
C THR A 46 -5.17 0.55 -1.61
N LEU A 47 -4.90 -0.01 -2.79
CA LEU A 47 -4.09 -1.22 -2.94
C LEU A 47 -2.68 -1.01 -2.40
N GLU A 48 -2.06 0.14 -2.71
CA GLU A 48 -0.71 0.48 -2.23
C GLU A 48 -0.63 0.58 -0.70
N GLU A 49 -1.68 1.13 -0.06
CA GLU A 49 -1.75 1.24 1.40
C GLU A 49 -1.90 -0.14 2.05
N THR A 50 -2.79 -0.99 1.52
CA THR A 50 -2.95 -2.38 1.97
C THR A 50 -1.64 -3.16 1.79
N ALA A 51 -0.99 -3.04 0.62
CA ALA A 51 0.27 -3.71 0.33
C ALA A 51 1.36 -3.29 1.32
N PHE A 52 1.55 -1.97 1.50
CA PHE A 52 2.57 -1.43 2.39
C PHE A 52 2.32 -1.85 3.84
N LEU A 53 1.08 -1.80 4.31
CA LEU A 53 0.75 -2.18 5.68
C LEU A 53 0.97 -3.67 5.93
N ILE A 54 0.60 -4.56 4.99
CA ILE A 54 0.89 -6.01 5.14
C ILE A 54 2.40 -6.26 5.17
N ASP A 55 3.15 -5.57 4.31
CA ASP A 55 4.61 -5.69 4.22
C ASP A 55 5.28 -5.26 5.55
N LEU A 56 4.67 -4.35 6.30
CA LEU A 56 5.11 -3.95 7.63
C LEU A 56 4.66 -4.89 8.76
N LEU A 57 3.70 -5.79 8.51
CA LEU A 57 3.05 -6.61 9.54
C LEU A 57 3.32 -8.11 9.41
N ILE A 58 3.97 -8.56 8.34
CA ILE A 58 4.26 -9.97 8.06
C ILE A 58 5.74 -10.16 7.73
N ASP A 59 6.35 -11.17 8.35
CA ASP A 59 7.68 -11.67 8.01
C ASP A 59 7.61 -13.18 7.73
N ILE A 60 7.28 -13.53 6.48
CA ILE A 60 7.25 -14.91 5.97
C ILE A 60 8.14 -15.02 4.72
N GLN A 61 8.48 -16.26 4.33
CA GLN A 61 9.38 -16.49 3.19
C GLN A 61 8.62 -16.50 1.87
N GLU A 62 7.39 -17.01 1.91
CA GLU A 62 6.48 -17.18 0.81
C GLU A 62 6.10 -15.81 0.22
N PRO A 63 6.08 -15.66 -1.11
CA PRO A 63 5.69 -14.42 -1.76
C PRO A 63 4.22 -14.11 -1.50
N ILE A 64 3.96 -12.84 -1.19
CA ILE A 64 2.62 -12.28 -1.11
C ILE A 64 2.46 -11.32 -2.28
N VAL A 65 1.53 -11.60 -3.19
CA VAL A 65 1.30 -10.79 -4.39
C VAL A 65 -0.10 -10.20 -4.36
N ILE A 66 -0.20 -8.87 -4.41
CA ILE A 66 -1.47 -8.16 -4.52
C ILE A 66 -1.67 -7.72 -5.96
N THR A 67 -2.89 -7.91 -6.46
CA THR A 67 -3.27 -7.50 -7.81
C THR A 67 -4.75 -7.09 -7.88
N GLY A 68 -5.17 -6.60 -9.04
CA GLY A 68 -6.53 -6.14 -9.27
C GLY A 68 -6.79 -5.86 -10.75
N ALA A 69 -7.77 -5.00 -11.01
CA ALA A 69 -8.09 -4.54 -12.36
C ALA A 69 -8.42 -3.04 -12.36
N MET A 70 -7.97 -2.32 -13.38
CA MET A 70 -8.41 -0.95 -13.63
C MET A 70 -9.71 -0.89 -14.41
N ARG A 71 -10.01 -1.94 -15.19
CA ARG A 71 -11.26 -2.09 -15.94
C ARG A 71 -12.07 -3.26 -15.41
N SER A 72 -13.39 -3.08 -15.37
CA SER A 72 -14.34 -4.11 -14.98
C SER A 72 -14.23 -5.32 -15.90
N SER A 73 -14.62 -6.51 -15.41
CA SER A 73 -14.50 -7.77 -16.16
C SER A 73 -15.35 -7.83 -17.44
N ASN A 74 -16.39 -7.00 -17.53
CA ASN A 74 -17.28 -6.89 -18.69
C ASN A 74 -16.86 -5.79 -19.68
N GLU A 75 -15.79 -5.04 -19.41
CA GLU A 75 -15.29 -4.00 -20.31
C GLU A 75 -14.34 -4.57 -21.37
N ILE A 76 -14.38 -4.02 -22.58
CA ILE A 76 -13.44 -4.39 -23.65
C ILE A 76 -12.03 -4.00 -23.22
N GLY A 77 -11.12 -4.98 -23.31
CA GLY A 77 -9.75 -4.81 -22.85
C GLY A 77 -9.62 -4.80 -21.33
N SER A 78 -10.49 -5.53 -20.62
CA SER A 78 -10.33 -5.84 -19.19
C SER A 78 -8.95 -6.45 -18.92
N ASP A 79 -8.29 -5.93 -17.89
CA ASP A 79 -6.97 -6.32 -17.45
C ASP A 79 -6.99 -7.33 -16.30
N GLY A 80 -8.14 -7.53 -15.64
CA GLY A 80 -8.24 -8.31 -14.40
C GLY A 80 -7.79 -9.77 -14.51
N LEU A 81 -8.25 -10.50 -15.53
CA LEU A 81 -7.84 -11.91 -15.72
C LEU A 81 -6.34 -12.02 -16.01
N TYR A 82 -5.81 -11.10 -16.80
CA TYR A 82 -4.40 -11.09 -17.17
C TYR A 82 -3.52 -10.79 -15.95
N ASN A 83 -3.84 -9.73 -15.21
CA ASN A 83 -3.17 -9.36 -13.97
C ASN A 83 -3.22 -10.50 -12.93
N PHE A 84 -4.36 -11.17 -12.80
CA PHE A 84 -4.53 -12.31 -11.88
C PHE A 84 -3.63 -13.50 -12.25
N ILE A 85 -3.59 -13.89 -13.53
CA ILE A 85 -2.69 -14.95 -14.01
C ILE A 85 -1.22 -14.54 -13.78
N SER A 86 -0.87 -13.29 -14.07
CA SER A 86 0.47 -12.77 -13.82
C SER A 86 0.84 -12.80 -12.33
N ALA A 87 -0.08 -12.44 -11.44
CA ALA A 87 0.15 -12.52 -10.00
C ALA A 87 0.37 -13.95 -9.51
N ILE A 88 -0.41 -14.93 -10.00
CA ILE A 88 -0.18 -16.36 -9.70
C ILE A 88 1.20 -16.80 -10.19
N ARG A 89 1.60 -16.42 -11.40
CA ARG A 89 2.93 -16.77 -11.94
C ARG A 89 4.07 -16.22 -11.08
N VAL A 90 3.92 -15.00 -10.55
CA VAL A 90 4.89 -14.42 -9.62
C VAL A 90 4.87 -15.15 -8.28
N ALA A 91 3.69 -15.40 -7.70
CA ALA A 91 3.56 -16.08 -6.41
C ALA A 91 4.07 -17.53 -6.45
N SER A 92 4.01 -18.20 -7.59
CA SER A 92 4.57 -19.56 -7.76
C SER A 92 6.05 -19.58 -8.20
N SER A 93 6.70 -18.42 -8.33
CA SER A 93 8.11 -18.35 -8.69
C SER A 93 8.99 -18.50 -7.45
N SER A 94 9.88 -19.49 -7.44
CA SER A 94 10.89 -19.63 -6.37
C SER A 94 11.80 -18.40 -6.22
N GLU A 95 12.00 -17.62 -7.29
CA GLU A 95 12.76 -16.37 -7.23
C GLU A 95 12.01 -15.26 -6.48
N ALA A 96 10.70 -15.38 -6.26
CA ALA A 96 9.89 -14.41 -5.54
C ALA A 96 10.02 -14.55 -4.01
N ASN A 97 10.58 -15.66 -3.52
CA ASN A 97 10.80 -15.89 -2.09
C ASN A 97 11.67 -14.79 -1.48
N HIS A 98 11.34 -14.42 -0.23
CA HIS A 98 12.03 -13.38 0.54
C HIS A 98 12.07 -11.99 -0.11
N LYS A 99 11.16 -11.69 -1.05
CA LYS A 99 11.02 -10.34 -1.66
C LYS A 99 9.93 -9.47 -1.01
N GLY A 100 9.36 -9.91 0.10
CA GLY A 100 8.28 -9.20 0.81
C GLY A 100 6.98 -9.21 0.02
N VAL A 101 6.10 -8.26 0.33
CA VAL A 101 4.86 -8.07 -0.42
C VAL A 101 5.14 -7.37 -1.74
N MET A 102 4.57 -7.90 -2.81
CA MET A 102 4.68 -7.38 -4.16
C MET A 102 3.32 -6.97 -4.71
N VAL A 103 3.33 -5.98 -5.60
CA VAL A 103 2.16 -5.61 -6.41
C VAL A 103 2.47 -5.95 -7.86
N VAL A 104 1.57 -6.69 -8.50
CA VAL A 104 1.72 -7.09 -9.91
C VAL A 104 0.59 -6.48 -10.72
N PHE A 105 0.97 -5.66 -11.71
CA PHE A 105 0.06 -4.98 -12.63
C PHE A 105 0.75 -4.75 -13.96
N ASN A 106 0.03 -4.95 -15.07
CA ASN A 106 0.51 -4.60 -16.41
C ASN A 106 1.92 -5.13 -16.72
N ASP A 107 2.17 -6.41 -16.39
CA ASP A 107 3.46 -7.10 -16.52
C ASP A 107 4.63 -6.53 -15.71
N GLU A 108 4.39 -5.58 -14.80
CA GLU A 108 5.39 -5.06 -13.88
C GLU A 108 5.21 -5.64 -12.47
N ILE A 109 6.32 -5.85 -11.78
CA ILE A 109 6.38 -6.34 -10.41
C ILE A 109 6.96 -5.20 -9.57
N HIS A 110 6.22 -4.72 -8.59
CA HIS A 110 6.66 -3.64 -7.71
C HIS A 110 6.77 -4.12 -6.27
N THR A 111 7.70 -3.55 -5.51
CA THR A 111 7.71 -3.69 -4.05
C THR A 111 6.55 -2.90 -3.46
N ALA A 112 5.85 -3.45 -2.46
CA ALA A 112 4.80 -2.75 -1.73
C ALA A 112 5.24 -1.37 -1.20
N ARG A 113 6.50 -1.24 -0.77
CA ARG A 113 7.08 0.02 -0.28
C ARG A 113 7.15 1.16 -1.29
N ASN A 114 7.35 0.87 -2.58
CA ASN A 114 7.65 1.89 -3.58
C ASN A 114 6.52 2.09 -4.59
N VAL A 115 5.54 1.19 -4.62
CA VAL A 115 4.45 1.25 -5.60
C VAL A 115 3.41 2.29 -5.22
N THR A 116 2.91 3.02 -6.20
CA THR A 116 1.77 3.93 -6.04
C THR A 116 0.96 4.02 -7.34
N LYS A 117 -0.34 4.27 -7.22
CA LYS A 117 -1.28 4.48 -8.31
C LYS A 117 -1.16 5.92 -8.81
N THR A 118 -0.57 6.10 -9.99
CA THR A 118 -0.24 7.43 -10.53
C THR A 118 -1.33 8.01 -11.46
N HIS A 119 -2.35 7.22 -11.80
CA HIS A 119 -3.42 7.62 -12.71
C HIS A 119 -4.78 7.05 -12.30
N THR A 120 -5.82 7.82 -12.57
CA THR A 120 -7.22 7.50 -12.25
C THR A 120 -7.87 6.42 -13.14
N SER A 121 -7.27 6.03 -14.28
CA SER A 121 -7.95 5.20 -15.29
C SER A 121 -7.02 4.42 -16.23
N ASN A 122 -5.74 4.81 -16.35
CA ASN A 122 -4.77 4.07 -17.14
C ASN A 122 -4.52 2.68 -16.52
N ILE A 123 -4.44 1.63 -17.34
CA ILE A 123 -4.08 0.27 -16.89
C ILE A 123 -2.63 0.22 -16.38
N ASN A 124 -1.75 1.07 -16.92
CA ASN A 124 -0.37 1.23 -16.46
C ASN A 124 -0.27 2.32 -15.38
N THR A 125 -1.04 2.17 -14.30
CA THR A 125 -1.13 3.19 -13.23
C THR A 125 -0.26 2.90 -12.02
N PHE A 126 -0.01 1.63 -11.70
CA PHE A 126 0.90 1.31 -10.61
C PHE A 126 2.33 1.49 -11.09
N GLN A 127 3.06 2.38 -10.43
CA GLN A 127 4.42 2.75 -10.78
C GLN A 127 5.25 2.82 -9.51
N SER A 128 6.58 2.74 -9.64
CA SER A 128 7.51 2.98 -8.54
C SER A 128 8.43 4.15 -8.86
N PRO A 129 7.97 5.41 -8.72
CA PRO A 129 8.60 6.57 -9.34
C PRO A 129 10.09 6.77 -9.00
N ASN A 130 10.50 6.38 -7.79
CA ASN A 130 11.86 6.63 -7.30
C ASN A 130 12.85 5.48 -7.57
N GLN A 131 12.37 4.24 -7.69
CA GLN A 131 13.23 3.04 -7.74
C GLN A 131 13.00 2.18 -8.98
N GLY A 132 11.90 2.40 -9.71
CA GLY A 132 11.45 1.51 -10.77
C GLY A 132 10.85 0.20 -10.25
N PRO A 133 10.32 -0.64 -11.15
CA PRO A 133 9.80 -1.95 -10.81
C PRO A 133 10.92 -2.89 -10.36
N LEU A 134 10.60 -3.78 -9.42
CA LEU A 134 11.46 -4.86 -8.93
C LEU A 134 11.80 -5.87 -10.03
N GLY A 135 10.90 -6.02 -11.00
CA GLY A 135 11.01 -6.96 -12.09
C GLY A 135 9.86 -6.82 -13.08
N VAL A 136 9.85 -7.69 -14.08
CA VAL A 136 8.78 -7.77 -15.09
C VAL A 136 8.39 -9.21 -15.35
N LEU A 137 7.19 -9.38 -15.86
CA LEU A 137 6.76 -10.59 -16.52
C LEU A 137 6.98 -10.45 -18.02
N THR A 138 7.41 -11.54 -18.65
CA THR A 138 7.27 -11.70 -20.09
C THR A 138 6.34 -12.88 -20.35
N LYS A 139 6.06 -13.14 -21.62
CA LYS A 139 5.26 -14.30 -22.05
C LYS A 139 5.68 -15.61 -21.38
N ASN A 140 6.99 -15.80 -21.15
CA ASN A 140 7.52 -17.11 -20.72
C ASN A 140 8.25 -17.07 -19.37
N ARG A 141 8.53 -15.91 -18.77
CA ARG A 141 9.32 -15.81 -17.53
C ARG A 141 8.83 -14.72 -16.59
N VAL A 142 9.07 -14.93 -15.31
CA VAL A 142 9.11 -13.90 -14.27
C VAL A 142 10.58 -13.53 -14.13
N GLN A 143 10.93 -12.24 -14.23
CA GLN A 143 12.31 -11.78 -14.20
C GLN A 143 12.46 -10.64 -13.19
N PHE A 144 13.25 -10.88 -12.15
CA PHE A 144 13.60 -9.86 -11.17
C PHE A 144 14.92 -9.16 -11.56
N TYR A 145 14.96 -7.83 -11.40
CA TYR A 145 16.15 -7.03 -11.69
C TYR A 145 17.05 -6.87 -10.46
N HIS A 146 16.45 -6.82 -9.27
CA HIS A 146 17.17 -6.65 -8.02
C HIS A 146 16.46 -7.36 -6.84
N HIS A 147 17.13 -7.37 -5.69
CA HIS A 147 16.50 -7.73 -4.42
C HIS A 147 16.02 -6.47 -3.70
N PRO A 148 14.83 -6.50 -3.08
CA PRO A 148 14.33 -5.36 -2.34
C PRO A 148 15.09 -5.20 -1.02
N TYR A 149 15.12 -3.98 -0.51
CA TYR A 149 15.60 -3.72 0.85
C TYR A 149 14.64 -4.39 1.85
N ARG A 150 15.17 -5.20 2.77
CA ARG A 150 14.37 -5.77 3.85
C ARG A 150 13.97 -4.68 4.83
N GLN A 151 12.67 -4.47 4.95
CA GLN A 151 12.12 -3.55 5.94
C GLN A 151 11.89 -4.22 7.29
N THR A 152 11.86 -3.41 8.32
CA THR A 152 11.48 -3.85 9.67
C THR A 152 10.00 -4.20 9.68
N THR A 153 9.68 -5.35 10.26
CA THR A 153 8.31 -5.80 10.48
C THR A 153 7.91 -5.56 11.93
N TYR A 154 6.64 -5.26 12.14
CA TYR A 154 6.03 -4.98 13.43
C TYR A 154 4.98 -6.04 13.72
N GLN A 155 5.08 -6.68 14.89
CA GLN A 155 4.12 -7.71 15.29
C GLN A 155 2.73 -7.12 15.58
N TYR A 156 2.70 -5.90 16.14
CA TYR A 156 1.49 -5.27 16.64
C TYR A 156 1.29 -3.90 16.00
N ILE A 157 0.02 -3.59 15.72
CA ILE A 157 -0.45 -2.26 15.35
C ILE A 157 -1.69 -1.97 16.17
N ASP A 158 -1.80 -0.75 16.68
CA ASP A 158 -3.03 -0.28 17.31
C ASP A 158 -3.93 0.34 16.25
N VAL A 159 -5.00 -0.37 15.92
CA VAL A 159 -5.98 0.03 14.89
C VAL A 159 -6.85 1.21 15.33
N ASN A 160 -6.79 1.60 16.60
CA ASN A 160 -7.57 2.72 17.15
C ASN A 160 -6.84 4.06 17.05
N LEU A 161 -5.55 4.06 16.68
CA LEU A 161 -4.79 5.29 16.51
C LEU A 161 -5.41 6.16 15.42
N ARG A 162 -5.65 7.42 15.75
CA ARG A 162 -6.26 8.41 14.85
C ARG A 162 -5.17 9.31 14.30
N VAL A 163 -4.75 9.02 13.07
CA VAL A 163 -3.70 9.76 12.35
C VAL A 163 -4.27 10.36 11.07
N PRO A 164 -4.85 11.57 11.11
CA PRO A 164 -5.30 12.26 9.90
C PRO A 164 -4.15 12.63 8.94
N LEU A 165 -4.50 12.63 7.65
CA LEU A 165 -3.67 13.14 6.57
C LEU A 165 -4.15 14.55 6.18
N VAL A 166 -3.25 15.54 6.21
CA VAL A 166 -3.55 16.94 5.88
C VAL A 166 -2.77 17.34 4.63
N LYS A 167 -3.48 17.66 3.55
CA LYS A 167 -2.85 18.08 2.30
C LYS A 167 -2.63 19.58 2.27
N ALA A 168 -1.37 20.01 2.10
CA ALA A 168 -1.04 21.42 1.96
C ALA A 168 -1.40 21.96 0.57
N TYR A 169 -1.71 23.25 0.51
CA TYR A 169 -2.02 23.98 -0.72
C TYR A 169 -1.63 25.45 -0.64
N MET A 170 -1.66 26.14 -1.78
CA MET A 170 -1.35 27.57 -1.86
C MET A 170 -2.41 28.37 -1.09
N GLY A 171 -1.96 29.18 -0.11
CA GLY A 171 -2.87 29.93 0.75
C GLY A 171 -3.56 29.06 1.80
N MET A 172 -3.01 27.89 2.13
CA MET A 172 -3.45 27.13 3.30
C MET A 172 -3.28 27.97 4.56
N GLU A 173 -4.35 28.08 5.34
CA GLU A 173 -4.35 28.74 6.64
C GLU A 173 -4.11 27.70 7.77
N ASP A 174 -4.26 28.10 9.02
CA ASP A 174 -4.03 27.23 10.18
C ASP A 174 -5.27 26.51 10.70
N ASP A 175 -6.43 26.70 10.06
CA ASP A 175 -7.74 26.24 10.52
C ASP A 175 -7.82 24.72 10.71
N VAL A 176 -7.39 23.93 9.72
CA VAL A 176 -7.41 22.46 9.80
C VAL A 176 -6.45 21.93 10.88
N LEU A 177 -5.27 22.53 11.00
CA LEU A 177 -4.29 22.15 12.03
C LEU A 177 -4.77 22.54 13.43
N SER A 178 -5.33 23.74 13.56
CA SER A 178 -5.92 24.23 14.82
C SER A 178 -7.11 23.36 15.24
N PHE A 179 -7.95 22.95 14.28
CA PHE A 179 -9.02 21.99 14.52
C PHE A 179 -8.46 20.68 15.12
N TYR A 180 -7.49 20.05 14.46
CA TYR A 180 -6.90 18.79 14.97
C TYR A 180 -6.18 18.95 16.31
N SER A 181 -5.59 20.12 16.59
CA SER A 181 -4.99 20.40 17.90
C SER A 181 -5.98 20.35 19.07
N GLN A 182 -7.27 20.50 18.78
CA GLN A 182 -8.37 20.45 19.76
C GLN A 182 -9.07 19.08 19.78
N GLN A 183 -8.74 18.20 18.84
CA GLN A 183 -9.27 16.84 18.79
C GLN A 183 -8.36 15.85 19.51
N HIS A 184 -8.89 14.66 19.80
CA HIS A 184 -8.09 13.51 20.24
C HIS A 184 -7.56 12.78 19.01
N VAL A 185 -6.37 13.19 18.56
CA VAL A 185 -5.56 12.55 17.51
C VAL A 185 -4.21 12.15 18.06
N ASP A 186 -3.67 11.05 17.56
CA ASP A 186 -2.42 10.44 18.05
C ASP A 186 -1.19 10.88 17.22
N GLY A 187 -1.42 11.55 16.10
CA GLY A 187 -0.41 12.13 15.22
C GLY A 187 -1.05 12.76 14.00
N ILE A 188 -0.29 13.48 13.19
CA ILE A 188 -0.76 14.06 11.92
C ILE A 188 0.33 13.85 10.86
N VAL A 189 -0.07 13.33 9.70
CA VAL A 189 0.77 13.34 8.49
C VAL A 189 0.36 14.54 7.65
N ILE A 190 1.33 15.34 7.21
CA ILE A 190 1.09 16.53 6.38
C ILE A 190 1.76 16.34 5.02
N GLU A 191 0.97 16.29 3.94
CA GLU A 191 1.46 16.35 2.57
C GLU A 191 1.82 17.80 2.23
N ALA A 192 3.04 18.21 2.58
CA ALA A 192 3.54 19.56 2.44
C ALA A 192 3.97 19.89 1.00
N LEU A 193 4.38 21.14 0.77
CA LEU A 193 4.80 21.65 -0.54
C LEU A 193 6.29 21.39 -0.80
N GLY A 194 6.60 20.71 -1.91
CA GLY A 194 7.98 20.49 -2.34
C GLY A 194 8.80 19.77 -1.26
N GLN A 195 9.88 20.39 -0.79
CA GLN A 195 10.76 19.79 0.24
C GLN A 195 10.20 19.90 1.67
N GLY A 196 8.90 19.72 1.88
CA GLY A 196 8.28 19.78 3.20
C GLY A 196 7.86 21.18 3.67
N ASN A 197 7.69 22.13 2.74
CA ASN A 197 7.36 23.52 3.08
C ASN A 197 5.88 23.73 3.37
N LEU A 198 5.57 24.59 4.33
CA LEU A 198 4.22 25.06 4.62
C LEU A 198 4.17 26.59 4.59
N PRO A 199 3.02 27.19 4.20
CA PRO A 199 2.81 28.62 4.35
C PRO A 199 3.01 29.10 5.79
N LYS A 200 3.51 30.34 5.95
CA LYS A 200 3.72 30.96 7.27
C LYS A 200 2.42 31.06 8.08
N SER A 201 1.27 31.18 7.40
CA SER A 201 -0.06 31.16 7.98
C SER A 201 -0.31 29.92 8.84
N CYS A 202 0.20 28.75 8.45
CA CYS A 202 0.03 27.50 9.21
C CYS A 202 0.77 27.46 10.57
N LEU A 203 1.68 28.40 10.85
CA LEU A 203 2.55 28.36 12.03
C LEU A 203 1.77 28.28 13.35
N ASN A 204 0.67 29.01 13.47
CA ASN A 204 -0.11 29.02 14.71
C ASN A 204 -0.75 27.64 14.98
N GLY A 205 -1.36 27.02 13.98
CA GLY A 205 -1.90 25.66 14.08
C GLY A 205 -0.83 24.61 14.38
N LEU A 206 0.34 24.69 13.73
CA LEU A 206 1.49 23.82 14.04
C LEU A 206 1.93 23.97 15.50
N GLN A 207 2.04 25.20 16.00
CA GLN A 207 2.41 25.46 17.39
C GLN A 207 1.37 24.92 18.38
N GLN A 208 0.07 24.99 18.04
CA GLN A 208 -0.98 24.41 18.87
C GLN A 208 -0.84 22.89 18.95
N CYS A 209 -0.63 22.20 17.83
CA CYS A 209 -0.38 20.76 17.81
C CYS A 209 0.84 20.36 18.63
N LEU A 210 1.96 21.05 18.46
CA LEU A 210 3.21 20.79 19.20
C LEU A 210 3.05 21.03 20.71
N LYS A 211 2.33 22.08 21.13
CA LYS A 211 2.02 22.34 22.54
C LYS A 211 1.18 21.22 23.17
N LYS A 212 0.42 20.48 22.37
CA LYS A 212 -0.35 19.30 22.78
C LYS A 212 0.44 17.99 22.69
N ASN A 213 1.73 18.06 22.31
CA ASN A 213 2.60 16.91 22.06
C ASN A 213 2.05 15.96 20.98
N ILE A 214 1.30 16.49 20.00
CA ILE A 214 0.84 15.71 18.85
C ILE A 214 2.03 15.54 17.89
N PRO A 215 2.47 14.31 17.59
CA PRO A 215 3.51 14.06 16.60
C PRO A 215 3.10 14.55 15.21
N LEU A 216 4.00 15.26 14.53
CA LEU A 216 3.78 15.76 13.17
C LEU A 216 4.82 15.13 12.23
N VAL A 217 4.35 14.50 11.16
CA VAL A 217 5.19 13.92 10.11
C VAL A 217 4.99 14.71 8.82
N LEU A 218 6.06 15.29 8.28
CA LEU A 218 6.03 16.01 7.01
C LEU A 218 6.43 15.08 5.86
N VAL A 219 5.58 14.99 4.84
CA VAL A 219 5.86 14.37 3.55
C VAL A 219 5.60 15.40 2.44
N SER A 220 5.74 15.02 1.16
CA SER A 220 5.39 15.89 0.03
C SER A 220 4.15 15.37 -0.67
N ARG A 221 3.29 16.28 -1.10
CA ARG A 221 2.26 16.01 -2.11
C ARG A 221 2.82 15.93 -3.52
#